data_AF-A0A959FYK0-F1
#
_entry.id   AF-A0A959FYK0-F1
#
_cell.length_a   1.000
_cell.length_b   1.000
_cell.length_c   1.000
_cell.angle_alpha   90.00
_cell.angle_beta   90.00
_cell.angle_gamma   90.00
#
_symmetry.space_group_name_H-M   'P 1'
#
loop_
_entity.id
_entity.type
_entity.pdbx_description
1 polymer ?
#
loop_
_entity_poly.entity_id
_entity_poly.type
_entity_poly.pdbx_seq_one_letter_code
_entity_poly.pdbx_strand_id
1 'polypeptide(L)' 'NYKWIQGFLFEGSPQFTGFIPTYDLLDAQFNFGVKKINTTFKIGASNILNNMQFQTYGGPRIGRLAYMTIVYQWDKK' A
#
# COMPACT_ATOMS: atom_id res chain seq x y z
N ASN A 1 -5.28 8.75 0.95
CA ASN A 1 -6.23 7.62 0.88
C ASN A 1 -6.21 6.96 2.25
N TYR A 2 -7.31 7.04 2.99
CA TYR A 2 -7.42 6.41 4.31
C TYR A 2 -8.21 5.11 4.16
N LYS A 3 -7.72 4.03 4.76
CA LYS A 3 -8.33 2.70 4.74
C LYS A 3 -8.55 2.26 6.17
N TRP A 4 -9.81 1.96 6.48
CA TRP A 4 -10.23 1.33 7.72
C TRP A 4 -10.56 -0.12 7.41
N ILE A 5 -9.90 -1.05 8.10
CA ILE A 5 -10.11 -2.49 7.92
C ILE A 5 -10.71 -3.01 9.21
N GLN A 6 -11.98 -3.42 9.13
CA GLN A 6 -12.66 -4.08 10.23
C GLN A 6 -11.98 -5.40 10.57
N GLY A 7 -11.73 -5.63 11.85
CA GLY A 7 -11.14 -6.87 12.35
C GLY A 7 -11.97 -8.08 11.94
N PHE A 8 -11.29 -9.16 11.57
CA PHE A 8 -11.89 -10.35 11.02
C PHE A 8 -11.18 -11.60 11.53
N LEU A 9 -11.87 -12.73 11.51
CA LEU A 9 -11.25 -14.02 11.76
C LEU A 9 -10.52 -14.46 10.49
N PHE A 10 -9.20 -14.59 10.56
CA PHE A 10 -8.44 -15.20 9.48
C PHE A 10 -8.49 -16.71 9.62
N GLU A 11 -9.10 -17.38 8.64
CA GLU A 11 -9.25 -18.83 8.61
C GLU A 11 -8.27 -19.46 7.61
N GLY A 12 -7.32 -20.24 8.11
CA GLY A 12 -6.35 -21.00 7.33
C GLY A 12 -6.48 -22.50 7.61
N SER A 13 -5.37 -23.18 7.84
CA SER A 13 -5.40 -24.51 8.46
C SER A 13 -5.69 -24.37 9.97
N PRO A 14 -6.07 -25.44 10.69
CA PRO A 14 -6.40 -25.37 12.12
C PRO A 14 -5.32 -24.71 13.00
N GLN A 15 -4.06 -24.71 12.55
CA GLN A 15 -2.91 -24.14 13.25
C GLN A 15 -2.60 -22.68 12.84
N PHE A 16 -3.18 -22.19 11.74
CA PHE A 16 -3.01 -20.84 11.19
C PHE A 16 -4.33 -20.05 11.16
N THR A 17 -5.30 -20.43 12.00
CA THR A 17 -6.55 -19.69 12.18
C THR A 17 -6.48 -18.83 13.44
N GLY A 18 -6.86 -17.56 13.32
CA GLY A 18 -6.92 -16.67 14.47
C GLY A 18 -7.41 -15.26 14.12
N PHE A 19 -7.65 -14.47 15.16
CA PHE A 19 -8.29 -13.16 15.01
C PHE A 19 -7.30 -12.08 14.58
N ILE A 20 -7.67 -11.32 13.56
CA ILE A 20 -6.95 -10.13 13.10
C ILE A 20 -7.68 -8.89 13.66
N PRO A 21 -7.00 -8.04 14.45
CA PRO A 21 -7.62 -6.85 15.01
C PRO A 21 -7.93 -5.83 13.92
N THR A 22 -8.92 -4.96 14.18
CA THR A 22 -9.19 -3.78 13.34
C THR A 22 -7.94 -2.91 13.24
N TYR A 23 -7.61 -2.45 12.03
CA TYR A 23 -6.47 -1.57 11.80
C TYR A 23 -6.75 -0.54 10.71
N ASP A 24 -5.97 0.53 10.77
CA ASP A 24 -6.06 1.64 9.85
C ASP A 24 -4.76 1.87 9.10
N LEU A 25 -4.90 2.18 7.81
CA LEU A 25 -3.81 2.57 6.94
C LEU A 25 -4.08 3.94 6.33
N LEU A 26 -3.01 4.73 6.21
CA LEU A 26 -3.03 5.98 5.47
C LEU A 26 -1.99 5.89 4.35
N ASP A 27 -2.45 6.04 3.12
CA ASP A 27 -1.62 6.04 1.92
C ASP A 27 -1.59 7.45 1.33
N ALA A 28 -0.43 7.86 0.81
CA ALA A 28 -0.25 9.13 0.12
C ALA A 28 0.51 8.92 -1.19
N GLN A 29 0.14 9.66 -2.23
CA GLN A 29 0.82 9.65 -3.52
C GLN A 29 0.80 11.05 -4.13
N PHE A 30 1.95 11.48 -4.61
CA PHE A 30 2.15 12.73 -5.36
C PHE A 30 2.54 12.40 -6.79
N ASN A 31 1.87 13.05 -7.74
CA ASN A 31 2.12 12.88 -9.17
C ASN A 31 2.58 14.22 -9.76
N PHE A 32 3.72 14.23 -10.42
CA PHE A 32 4.28 15.38 -11.11
C PHE A 32 4.45 15.08 -12.60
N GLY A 33 3.63 15.72 -13.43
CA GLY A 33 3.68 15.58 -14.88
C GLY A 33 4.54 16.67 -15.52
N VAL A 34 5.59 16.27 -16.24
CA VAL A 34 6.45 17.17 -17.02
C VAL A 34 6.10 17.05 -18.50
N LYS A 35 5.22 17.95 -18.97
CA LYS A 35 4.76 17.98 -20.38
C LYS A 35 5.88 18.15 -21.40
N LYS A 36 6.98 18.84 -21.04
CA LYS A 36 8.11 19.08 -21.95
C LYS A 36 8.83 17.80 -22.41
N ILE A 37 8.84 16.78 -21.56
CA ILE A 37 9.53 15.51 -21.80
C ILE A 37 8.56 14.33 -21.85
N ASN A 38 7.25 14.58 -21.90
CA ASN A 38 6.19 13.57 -21.85
C ASN A 38 6.35 12.54 -20.70
N THR A 39 6.91 12.96 -19.56
CA THR A 39 7.17 12.08 -18.41
C THR A 39 6.30 12.47 -17.23
N THR A 40 5.73 11.47 -16.57
CA THR A 40 5.06 11.62 -15.27
C THR A 40 5.87 10.90 -14.20
N PHE A 41 6.34 11.66 -13.21
CA PHE A 41 6.92 11.14 -11.99
C PHE A 41 5.82 10.92 -10.96
N LYS A 42 5.79 9.76 -10.34
CA LYS A 42 4.89 9.44 -9.23
C LYS A 42 5.73 8.99 -8.06
N ILE A 43 5.52 9.59 -6.91
CA ILE A 43 6.11 9.16 -5.65
C ILE A 43 4.98 8.90 -4.68
N GLY A 44 4.97 7.73 -4.07
CA GLY A 44 3.91 7.35 -3.14
C GLY A 44 4.42 6.46 -2.04
N ALA A 45 3.64 6.39 -0.98
CA ALA A 45 3.85 5.44 0.08
C ALA A 45 2.50 4.96 0.61
N SER A 46 2.41 3.65 0.81
CA SER A 46 1.33 3.01 1.53
C SER A 46 1.71 2.87 3.00
N ASN A 47 0.75 3.07 3.90
CA ASN A 47 0.97 3.05 5.35
C ASN A 47 2.02 4.08 5.80
N ILE A 48 1.80 5.36 5.48
CA ILE A 48 2.73 6.46 5.81
C ILE A 48 2.99 6.59 7.31
N LEU A 49 2.00 6.24 8.13
CA LEU A 49 2.07 6.24 9.60
C LEU A 49 2.81 5.01 10.18
N ASN A 50 3.27 4.08 9.33
CA ASN A 50 4.02 2.89 9.70
C ASN A 50 3.32 2.00 10.74
N ASN A 51 2.00 1.84 10.62
CA ASN A 51 1.25 0.95 11.47
C ASN A 51 1.61 -0.51 11.16
N MET A 52 2.31 -1.18 12.08
CA MET A 52 2.79 -2.55 11.89
C MET A 52 1.66 -3.54 12.16
N GLN A 53 1.01 -4.00 11.10
CA GLN A 53 -0.16 -4.87 11.18
C GLN A 53 0.10 -6.24 10.53
N PHE A 54 -0.64 -7.25 10.95
CA PHE A 54 -0.61 -8.57 10.34
C PHE A 54 -1.96 -8.81 9.67
N GLN A 55 -1.95 -9.36 8.47
CA GLN A 55 -3.18 -9.67 7.71
C GLN A 55 -3.49 -11.17 7.69
N THR A 56 -2.48 -11.97 8.03
CA THR A 56 -2.57 -13.43 8.12
C THR A 56 -2.11 -13.86 9.49
N TYR A 57 -2.83 -14.81 10.09
CA TYR A 57 -2.47 -15.33 11.40
C TYR A 57 -1.22 -16.20 11.27
N GLY A 58 -0.21 -15.93 12.10
CA GLY A 58 1.12 -16.57 12.00
C GLY A 58 2.04 -16.01 10.90
N GLY A 59 1.59 -15.02 10.13
CA GLY A 59 2.41 -14.36 9.11
C GLY A 59 3.26 -13.21 9.65
N PRO A 60 4.19 -12.68 8.83
CA PRO A 60 4.96 -11.49 9.19
C PRO A 60 4.08 -10.24 9.27
N ARG A 61 4.48 -9.28 10.11
CA ARG A 61 3.85 -7.96 10.14
C ARG A 61 4.28 -7.15 8.92
N ILE A 62 3.31 -6.48 8.28
CA ILE A 62 3.50 -5.62 7.12
C ILE A 62 3.56 -4.17 7.60
N GLY A 63 4.66 -3.50 7.26
CA GLY A 63 4.89 -2.09 7.58
C GLY A 63 4.65 -1.16 6.38
N ARG A 64 5.37 -0.05 6.35
CA ARG A 64 5.31 0.94 5.27
C ARG A 64 5.93 0.43 3.97
N LEU A 65 5.28 0.73 2.85
CA LEU A 65 5.82 0.53 1.50
C LEU A 65 5.95 1.88 0.80
N ALA A 66 7.18 2.33 0.54
CA ALA A 66 7.43 3.52 -0.28
C ALA A 66 7.81 3.09 -1.71
N TYR A 67 7.34 3.83 -2.70
CA TYR A 67 7.58 3.55 -4.11
C TYR A 67 7.74 4.83 -4.93
N MET A 68 8.47 4.71 -6.03
CA MET A 68 8.61 5.74 -7.05
C MET A 68 8.36 5.09 -8.42
N THR A 69 7.62 5.78 -9.27
CA THR A 69 7.30 5.33 -10.62
C THR A 69 7.57 6.46 -11.58
N ILE A 70 8.26 6.15 -12.68
CA ILE A 70 8.50 7.09 -13.77
C ILE A 70 7.77 6.52 -14.97
N VAL A 71 6.83 7.29 -15.52
CA VAL A 71 6.04 6.89 -16.69
C VAL A 71 6.37 7.84 -17.82
N TYR A 72 7.07 7.34 -18.83
CA TYR A 72 7.30 8.08 -20.08
C TYR A 72 6.22 7.71 -21.09
N GLN A 73 5.53 8.71 -21.62
CA GLN A 73 4.52 8.55 -22.65
C GLN A 73 5.11 8.87 -24.01
N TRP A 74 5.29 7.84 -24.84
CA TRP A 74 5.71 8.02 -26.23
C TRP A 74 4.47 8.31 -27.09
N ASP A 75 4.24 9.58 -27.41
CA ASP A 75 3.32 9.97 -28.48
C ASP A 75 4.10 10.12 -29.79
N LYS A 76 3.88 9.21 -30.76
CA LYS A 76 4.30 9.44 -32.14
C LYS A 76 3.34 10.46 -32.74
N LYS A 77 3.79 11.70 -32.92
CA LYS A 77 3.13 12.62 -33.86
C LYS A 77 3.25 12.11 -35.28
#